data_AF-A0A081B996-F1
#
_entry.id   AF-A0A081B996-F1
#
_cell.length_a   1.000
_cell.length_b   1.000
_cell.length_c   1.000
_cell.angle_alpha   90.00
_cell.angle_beta   90.00
_cell.angle_gamma   90.00
#
_symmetry.space_group_name_H-M   'P 1'
#
loop_
_entity.id
_entity.type
_entity.pdbx_description
1 polymer ?
#
loop_
_entity_poly.entity_id
_entity_poly.type
_entity_poly.pdbx_seq_one_letter_code
_entity_poly.pdbx_strand_id
1 'polypeptide(L)'
;MTKRVKLSEGKPSELTDEQRRRLGAMSDAEINAGALADADNPPLSENELMSVKVKRVRKKLGLSQADFAARFRINIARLKDIEQGRTRKRPDPALMAYLSVIEREPEAVDRALANDG
;
A
#
# COMPACT_ATOMS: atom_id res chain seq x y z
N MET A 1 30.78 -12.63 -7.94
CA MET A 1 30.06 -13.37 -9.01
C MET A 1 28.62 -13.58 -8.58
N THR A 2 27.68 -12.77 -9.06
CA THR A 2 26.24 -12.99 -8.83
C THR A 2 25.71 -13.94 -9.89
N LYS A 3 25.30 -15.16 -9.49
CA LYS A 3 24.60 -16.08 -10.39
C LYS A 3 23.22 -15.49 -10.68
N ARG A 4 23.00 -15.08 -11.93
CA ARG A 4 21.68 -14.66 -12.43
C ARG A 4 20.77 -15.90 -12.46
N VAL A 5 19.74 -15.93 -11.62
CA VAL A 5 18.71 -16.97 -11.64
C VAL A 5 17.98 -16.87 -12.98
N LYS A 6 18.02 -17.93 -13.80
CA LYS A 6 17.21 -18.03 -15.02
C LYS A 6 15.82 -18.49 -14.59
N LEU A 7 14.87 -17.56 -14.51
CA LEU A 7 13.45 -17.90 -14.39
C LEU A 7 13.04 -18.63 -15.67
N SER A 8 12.37 -19.77 -15.55
CA SER A 8 11.87 -20.55 -16.69
C SER A 8 10.81 -19.74 -17.46
N GLU A 9 10.84 -19.77 -18.79
CA GLU A 9 9.90 -19.06 -19.69
C GLU A 9 8.46 -19.64 -19.68
N GLY A 10 8.17 -20.60 -18.80
CA GLY A 10 6.84 -21.19 -18.64
C GLY A 10 5.89 -20.31 -17.82
N LYS A 11 4.59 -20.48 -18.05
CA LYS A 11 3.54 -19.93 -17.18
C LYS A 11 3.84 -20.34 -15.72
N PRO A 12 3.72 -19.45 -14.72
CA PRO A 12 3.95 -19.81 -13.33
C PRO A 12 3.14 -21.05 -12.97
N SER A 13 3.73 -21.98 -12.22
CA SER A 13 3.01 -23.16 -11.75
C SER A 13 1.77 -22.70 -10.99
N GLU A 14 0.59 -23.12 -11.46
CA GLU A 14 -0.67 -22.82 -10.80
C GLU A 14 -0.77 -23.63 -9.50
N LEU A 15 -1.33 -23.03 -8.45
CA LEU A 15 -1.58 -23.72 -7.19
C LEU A 15 -2.59 -24.85 -7.42
N THR A 16 -2.31 -26.02 -6.84
CA THR A 16 -3.30 -27.11 -6.79
C THR A 16 -4.51 -26.70 -5.94
N ASP A 17 -5.65 -27.36 -6.13
CA ASP A 17 -6.85 -27.10 -5.32
C ASP A 17 -6.64 -27.35 -3.83
N GLU A 18 -5.76 -28.30 -3.50
CA GLU A 18 -5.34 -28.55 -2.12
C GLU A 18 -4.52 -27.38 -1.56
N GLN A 19 -3.52 -26.90 -2.31
CA GLN A 19 -2.71 -25.74 -1.91
C GLN A 19 -3.57 -24.48 -1.75
N ARG A 20 -4.53 -24.26 -2.65
CA ARG A 20 -5.47 -23.14 -2.58
C ARG A 20 -6.36 -23.22 -1.34
N ARG A 21 -6.92 -24.40 -1.04
CA ARG A 21 -7.73 -24.62 0.17
C ARG A 21 -6.92 -24.41 1.44
N ARG A 22 -5.68 -24.93 1.47
CA ARG A 22 -4.76 -24.71 2.58
C ARG A 22 -4.52 -23.22 2.81
N LEU A 23 -4.19 -22.46 1.77
CA LEU A 23 -3.97 -21.01 1.88
C LEU A 23 -5.23 -20.27 2.34
N GLY A 24 -6.40 -20.63 1.82
CA GLY A 24 -7.66 -20.00 2.22
C GLY A 24 -8.11 -20.33 3.65
N ALA A 25 -7.57 -21.39 4.25
CA ALA A 25 -7.85 -21.77 5.65
C ALA A 25 -6.86 -21.16 6.65
N MET A 26 -5.73 -20.59 6.20
CA MET A 26 -4.77 -19.95 7.10
C MET A 26 -5.35 -18.65 7.65
N SER A 27 -5.30 -18.51 8.97
CA SER A 27 -5.67 -17.27 9.64
C SER A 27 -4.63 -16.16 9.42
N ASP A 28 -5.05 -14.91 9.56
CA ASP A 28 -4.13 -13.76 9.52
C ASP A 28 -3.00 -13.89 10.56
N ALA A 29 -3.29 -14.51 11.72
CA ALA A 29 -2.30 -14.75 12.76
C ALA A 29 -1.22 -15.75 12.32
N GLU A 30 -1.62 -16.85 11.68
CA GLU A 30 -0.68 -17.85 11.15
C GLU A 30 0.15 -17.31 10.00
N ILE A 31 -0.47 -16.50 9.12
CA ILE A 31 0.25 -15.81 8.04
C ILE A 31 1.31 -14.87 8.61
N ASN A 32 0.94 -14.03 9.59
CA ASN A 32 1.87 -13.11 10.24
C ASN A 32 2.98 -13.84 11.00
N ALA A 33 2.66 -14.93 11.70
CA ALA A 33 3.66 -15.75 12.40
C ALA A 33 4.67 -16.37 11.43
N GLY A 34 4.21 -16.86 10.28
CA GLY A 34 5.08 -17.37 9.22
C GLY A 34 6.01 -16.30 8.66
N ALA A 35 5.49 -15.10 8.38
CA ALA A 35 6.29 -13.98 7.91
C ALA A 35 7.32 -13.50 8.97
N LEU A 36 6.96 -13.49 10.25
CA LEU A 36 7.90 -13.14 11.33
C LEU A 36 9.04 -14.15 11.49
N ALA A 37 8.79 -15.42 11.18
CA ALA A 37 9.80 -16.48 11.22
C ALA A 37 10.76 -16.43 10.01
N ASP A 38 10.35 -15.79 8.91
CA ASP A 38 11.16 -15.62 7.70
C ASP A 38 11.92 -14.29 7.72
N ALA A 39 13.23 -14.35 8.00
CA ALA A 39 14.07 -13.16 8.07
C ALA A 39 14.22 -12.41 6.73
N ASP A 40 14.01 -13.10 5.60
CA ASP A 40 14.11 -12.50 4.26
C ASP A 40 12.80 -11.83 3.82
N ASN A 41 11.69 -12.11 4.51
CA ASN A 41 10.37 -11.56 4.19
C ASN A 41 9.51 -11.24 5.43
N PRO A 42 9.98 -10.32 6.31
CA PRO A 42 9.22 -9.93 7.48
C PRO A 42 7.95 -9.12 7.12
N PRO A 43 6.95 -9.05 8.01
CA PRO A 43 5.82 -8.15 7.83
C PRO A 43 6.24 -6.69 7.69
N LEU A 44 5.52 -5.93 6.86
CA LEU A 44 5.71 -4.50 6.75
C LEU A 44 5.38 -3.79 8.07
N SER A 45 6.19 -2.82 8.44
CA SER A 45 5.86 -1.88 9.52
C SER A 45 4.62 -1.02 9.17
N GLU A 46 3.99 -0.42 10.18
CA GLU A 46 2.84 0.49 9.97
C GLU A 46 3.19 1.63 8.98
N ASN A 47 4.42 2.13 9.00
CA ASN A 47 4.89 3.19 8.11
C ASN A 47 5.08 2.72 6.67
N GLU A 48 5.58 1.50 6.47
CA GLU A 48 5.70 0.90 5.15
C GLU A 48 4.32 0.60 4.57
N LEU A 49 3.40 0.09 5.39
CA LEU A 49 2.01 -0.12 4.98
C LEU A 49 1.34 1.21 4.58
N MET A 50 1.58 2.28 5.34
CA MET A 50 1.12 3.63 4.97
C MET A 50 1.72 4.10 3.64
N SER A 51 3.03 3.94 3.45
CA SER A 51 3.72 4.30 2.21
C SER A 51 3.12 3.59 1.00
N VAL A 52 2.90 2.27 1.11
CA VAL A 52 2.27 1.44 0.07
C VAL A 52 0.84 1.91 -0.20
N LYS A 53 0.04 2.14 0.86
CA LYS A 53 -1.35 2.59 0.72
C LYS A 53 -1.43 3.93 -0.02
N VAL A 54 -0.66 4.93 0.39
CA VAL A 54 -0.67 6.28 -0.22
C VAL A 54 -0.31 6.21 -1.70
N LYS A 55 0.80 5.52 -2.03
CA LYS A 55 1.22 5.32 -3.42
C LYS A 55 0.13 4.63 -4.24
N ARG A 56 -0.49 3.59 -3.68
CA ARG A 56 -1.53 2.80 -4.36
C ARG A 56 -2.76 3.64 -4.65
N VAL A 57 -3.26 4.38 -3.67
CA VAL A 57 -4.42 5.29 -3.84
C VAL A 57 -4.13 6.34 -4.91
N ARG A 58 -2.97 7.01 -4.84
CA ARG A 58 -2.60 8.01 -5.85
C ARG A 58 -2.49 7.42 -7.25
N LYS A 59 -1.81 6.27 -7.39
CA LYS A 59 -1.64 5.60 -8.69
C LYS A 59 -2.97 5.12 -9.27
N LYS A 60 -3.91 4.64 -8.43
CA LYS A 60 -5.27 4.26 -8.86
C LYS A 60 -6.02 5.43 -9.52
N LEU A 61 -5.75 6.65 -9.07
CA LEU A 61 -6.33 7.87 -9.63
C LEU A 61 -5.54 8.46 -10.81
N GLY A 62 -4.41 7.87 -11.19
CA GLY A 62 -3.57 8.35 -12.29
C GLY A 62 -2.87 9.69 -12.04
N LEU A 63 -2.76 10.13 -10.78
CA LEU A 63 -2.26 11.47 -10.44
C LEU A 63 -0.76 11.49 -10.16
N SER A 64 -0.11 12.59 -10.54
CA SER A 64 1.25 12.91 -10.05
C SER A 64 1.21 13.19 -8.54
N GLN A 65 2.38 13.19 -7.87
CA GLN A 65 2.43 13.58 -6.45
C GLN A 65 1.91 15.00 -6.23
N ALA A 66 2.25 15.93 -7.12
CA ALA A 66 1.82 17.33 -7.02
C ALA A 66 0.30 17.46 -7.20
N ASP A 67 -0.27 16.80 -8.20
CA ASP A 67 -1.72 16.87 -8.45
C ASP A 67 -2.52 16.22 -7.33
N PHE A 68 -2.05 15.09 -6.80
CA PHE A 68 -2.68 14.43 -5.66
C PHE A 68 -2.63 15.29 -4.40
N ALA A 69 -1.48 15.89 -4.12
CA ALA A 69 -1.28 16.82 -3.01
C ALA A 69 -2.23 18.03 -3.10
N ALA A 70 -2.27 18.67 -4.27
CA ALA A 70 -3.11 19.84 -4.52
C ALA A 70 -4.61 19.49 -4.41
N ARG A 71 -5.04 18.44 -5.12
CA ARG A 71 -6.45 18.01 -5.18
C ARG A 71 -7.02 17.69 -3.79
N PHE A 72 -6.26 16.97 -2.97
CA PHE A 72 -6.73 16.49 -1.67
C PHE A 72 -6.21 17.31 -0.48
N ARG A 73 -5.64 18.49 -0.72
CA ARG A 73 -5.10 19.40 0.31
C ARG A 73 -4.09 18.71 1.25
N ILE A 74 -3.25 17.83 0.71
CA ILE A 74 -2.17 17.16 1.44
C ILE A 74 -0.87 17.91 1.15
N ASN A 75 -0.12 18.28 2.19
CA ASN A 75 1.18 18.92 2.01
C ASN A 75 2.12 18.02 1.16
N ILE A 76 2.66 18.58 0.07
CA ILE A 76 3.49 17.85 -0.90
C ILE A 76 4.79 17.29 -0.29
N ALA A 77 5.41 18.00 0.65
CA ALA A 77 6.61 17.51 1.34
C ALA A 77 6.26 16.30 2.22
N ARG A 78 5.15 16.41 2.97
CA ARG A 78 4.62 15.28 3.77
C ARG A 78 4.27 14.08 2.88
N LEU A 79 3.64 14.30 1.73
CA LEU A 79 3.32 13.23 0.78
C LEU A 79 4.60 12.51 0.30
N LYS A 80 5.63 13.28 -0.07
CA LYS A 80 6.92 12.74 -0.51
C LYS A 80 7.59 11.92 0.58
N ASP A 81 7.62 12.42 1.82
CA ASP A 81 8.22 11.71 2.96
C ASP A 81 7.50 10.40 3.27
N ILE A 82 6.17 10.39 3.19
CA ILE A 82 5.36 9.19 3.39
C ILE A 82 5.61 8.18 2.27
N GLU A 83 5.51 8.61 1.01
CA GLU A 83 5.74 7.71 -0.13
C GLU A 83 7.18 7.20 -0.18
N GLN A 84 8.17 7.95 0.29
CA GLN A 84 9.55 7.48 0.33
C GLN A 84 9.90 6.68 1.58
N GLY A 85 8.94 6.47 2.50
CA GLY A 85 9.18 5.75 3.76
C GLY A 85 10.11 6.49 4.72
N ARG A 86 10.29 7.81 4.55
CA ARG A 86 11.15 8.65 5.41
C ARG A 86 10.45 9.11 6.68
N THR A 87 9.14 8.87 6.80
CA THR A 87 8.38 9.26 7.98
C THR A 87 8.78 8.40 9.17
N ARG A 88 9.33 9.03 10.21
CA ARG A 88 9.72 8.37 11.48
C ARG A 88 8.60 8.33 12.51
N LYS A 89 7.55 9.13 12.32
CA LYS A 89 6.38 9.17 13.19
C LYS A 89 5.41 8.06 12.82
N ARG A 90 4.62 7.60 13.79
CA ARG A 90 3.52 6.66 13.56
C ARG A 90 2.55 7.23 12.52
N PRO A 91 1.89 6.40 11.68
CA PRO A 91 0.90 6.89 10.73
C PRO A 91 -0.22 7.63 11.45
N ASP A 92 -0.56 8.80 10.90
CA ASP A 92 -1.65 9.63 11.38
C ASP A 92 -3.00 8.96 11.09
N PRO A 93 -3.79 8.58 12.11
CA PRO A 93 -5.08 7.91 11.93
C PRO A 93 -6.07 8.72 11.09
N ALA A 94 -6.06 10.06 11.20
CA ALA A 94 -6.95 10.92 10.44
C ALA A 94 -6.59 10.89 8.94
N LEU A 95 -5.29 10.97 8.61
CA LEU A 95 -4.83 10.83 7.23
C LEU A 95 -5.13 9.44 6.67
N MET A 96 -4.99 8.38 7.47
CA MET A 96 -5.34 7.01 7.08
C MET A 96 -6.83 6.84 6.76
N ALA A 97 -7.71 7.41 7.60
CA ALA A 97 -9.14 7.42 7.35
C ALA A 97 -9.46 8.22 6.09
N TYR A 98 -8.89 9.41 5.95
CA TYR A 98 -9.08 10.28 4.79
C TYR A 98 -8.66 9.61 3.47
N LEU A 99 -7.50 8.95 3.43
CA LEU A 99 -7.06 8.16 2.27
C LEU A 99 -8.04 7.03 1.94
N SER A 100 -8.68 6.44 2.95
CA SER A 100 -9.68 5.38 2.76
C SER A 100 -10.98 5.91 2.14
N VAL A 101 -11.31 7.18 2.38
CA VAL A 101 -12.43 7.87 1.74
C VAL A 101 -12.04 8.25 0.32
N ILE A 102 -10.89 8.88 0.10
CA ILE A 102 -10.38 9.23 -1.24
C ILE A 102 -10.34 8.01 -2.17
N GLU A 103 -9.92 6.86 -1.65
CA GLU A 103 -9.81 5.63 -2.44
C GLU A 103 -11.16 5.10 -2.96
N ARG A 104 -12.22 5.30 -2.17
CA ARG A 104 -13.57 4.79 -2.45
C ARG A 104 -14.42 5.82 -3.18
N GLU A 105 -14.35 7.08 -2.75
CA GLU A 105 -15.27 8.16 -3.11
C GLU A 105 -14.51 9.46 -3.45
N PRO A 106 -13.56 9.46 -4.42
CA PRO A 106 -12.72 10.62 -4.70
C PRO A 106 -13.53 11.86 -5.12
N GLU A 107 -14.62 11.67 -5.88
CA GLU A 107 -15.50 12.75 -6.32
C GLU A 107 -16.29 13.39 -5.17
N ALA A 108 -16.66 12.60 -4.16
CA ALA A 108 -17.34 13.13 -2.98
C ALA A 108 -16.41 14.03 -2.17
N VAL A 109 -15.13 13.64 -2.07
CA VAL A 109 -14.09 14.47 -1.45
C VAL A 109 -13.93 15.77 -2.23
N ASP A 110 -13.82 15.71 -3.56
CA ASP A 110 -13.71 16.93 -4.38
C ASP A 110 -14.89 17.88 -4.16
N ARG A 111 -16.13 17.36 -4.18
CA ARG A 111 -17.34 18.17 -3.93
C ARG A 111 -17.31 18.81 -2.54
N ALA A 112 -16.88 18.06 -1.51
CA ALA A 112 -16.78 18.59 -0.16
C ALA A 112 -15.75 19.73 -0.07
N LEU A 113 -14.59 19.56 -0.71
CA LEU A 113 -13.51 20.56 -0.70
C LEU A 113 -13.77 21.78 -1.59
N ALA A 114 -14.70 21.70 -2.55
CA ALA A 114 -15.05 22.81 -3.44
C ALA A 114 -15.83 23.93 -2.72
N ASN A 115 -16.53 23.61 -1.63
CA ASN A 115 -17.36 24.56 -0.88
C ASN A 115 -16.61 25.28 0.26
N ASP A 116 -15.35 24.92 0.49
CA ASP A 116 -14.47 25.53 1.50
C ASP A 116 -13.53 26.57 0.86
N GLY A 117 -14.02 27.33 -0.12
CA GLY A 117 -13.27 28.33 -0.89
C GLY A 117 -14.01 29.65 -1.00
#